data_AF-A0A2V4XQ56-F1
#
_entry.id   AF-A0A2V4XQ56-F1
#
_cell.length_a   1.000
_cell.length_b   1.000
_cell.length_c   1.000
_cell.angle_alpha   90.00
_cell.angle_beta   90.00
_cell.angle_gamma   90.00
#
_symmetry.space_group_name_H-M   'P 1'
#
loop_
_entity.id
_entity.type
_entity.pdbx_description
1 polymer ?
#
loop_
_entity_poly.entity_id
_entity_poly.type
_entity_poly.pdbx_seq_one_letter_code
_entity_poly.pdbx_strand_id
1 'polypeptide(L)'
;MRLNNYCPNLGFAVVGPTDENEKYKLIITTKESRGLTIKAAYLISKAPKIKGWRFIASIRPMQDLSAITEAIDTEYQFQNFKIKISDLFFLPNLYCIKSKKFNITIYLQDYWQYPKELLRQAVTMMLEDLLGVRLTYSKINKLTISQLPNITEHLMPIADMETFFDNFDVIE
;
A
#
# COMPACT_ATOMS: atom_id res chain seq x y z
N MET A 1 -26.25 1.72 16.71
CA MET A 1 -25.17 2.70 16.97
C MET A 1 -24.08 2.53 15.93
N ARG A 2 -23.63 3.59 15.25
CA ARG A 2 -22.52 3.50 14.27
C ARG A 2 -21.21 3.83 15.00
N LEU A 3 -20.14 3.06 14.78
CA LEU A 3 -18.81 3.32 15.35
C LEU A 3 -18.29 4.74 15.00
N ASN A 4 -18.65 5.25 13.82
CA ASN A 4 -18.42 6.64 13.41
C ASN A 4 -19.04 7.71 14.33
N ASN A 5 -20.07 7.37 15.12
CA ASN A 5 -20.67 8.31 16.06
C ASN A 5 -19.79 8.52 17.31
N TYR A 6 -18.87 7.60 17.59
CA TYR A 6 -17.94 7.66 18.73
C TYR A 6 -16.54 8.10 18.31
N CYS A 7 -16.12 7.73 17.10
CA CYS A 7 -14.89 8.22 16.50
C CYS A 7 -15.11 8.40 15.01
N PRO A 8 -15.22 9.65 14.50
CA PRO A 8 -15.59 9.94 13.10
C PRO A 8 -14.67 9.30 12.06
N ASN A 9 -13.45 8.96 12.47
CA ASN A 9 -12.41 8.38 11.62
C ASN A 9 -12.27 6.86 11.83
N LEU A 10 -13.21 6.18 12.49
CA LEU A 10 -13.16 4.74 12.75
C LEU A 10 -14.31 4.01 12.04
N GLY A 11 -13.96 3.39 10.92
CA GLY A 11 -14.86 2.53 10.16
C GLY A 11 -14.75 1.06 10.58
N PHE A 12 -15.71 0.25 10.12
CA PHE A 12 -15.62 -1.19 10.20
C PHE A 12 -16.30 -1.85 9.00
N ALA A 13 -15.82 -3.04 8.65
CA ALA A 13 -16.45 -3.93 7.70
C ALA A 13 -16.61 -5.32 8.31
N VAL A 14 -17.72 -5.99 8.01
CA VAL A 14 -17.91 -7.41 8.30
C VAL A 14 -17.80 -8.14 6.98
N VAL A 15 -16.87 -9.08 6.90
CA VAL A 15 -16.68 -9.94 5.73
C VAL A 15 -17.07 -11.35 6.13
N GLY A 16 -18.04 -11.91 5.41
CA GLY A 16 -18.47 -13.29 5.57
C GLY A 16 -17.43 -14.27 5.01
N PRO A 17 -17.44 -15.52 5.47
CA PRO A 17 -16.60 -16.57 4.90
C PRO A 17 -17.01 -16.86 3.46
N THR A 18 -16.02 -17.03 2.57
CA THR A 18 -16.25 -17.43 1.16
C THR A 18 -16.27 -18.94 0.96
N ASP A 19 -15.85 -19.71 1.96
CA ASP A 19 -15.91 -21.17 2.02
C ASP A 19 -16.11 -21.65 3.47
N GLU A 20 -16.31 -22.96 3.66
CA GLU A 20 -16.63 -23.56 4.97
C GLU A 20 -15.49 -23.51 6.00
N ASN A 21 -14.25 -23.30 5.55
CA ASN A 21 -13.07 -23.26 6.42
C ASN A 21 -12.70 -21.83 6.86
N GLU A 22 -13.25 -20.81 6.19
CA GLU A 22 -13.03 -19.42 6.55
C GLU A 22 -13.83 -18.97 7.79
N LYS A 23 -13.26 -18.00 8.51
CA LYS A 23 -13.93 -17.32 9.64
C LYS A 23 -14.54 -16.01 9.18
N TYR A 24 -15.63 -15.59 9.83
CA TYR A 24 -16.13 -14.22 9.72
C TYR A 24 -15.04 -13.23 10.15
N LYS A 25 -14.80 -12.19 9.35
CA LYS A 25 -13.77 -11.18 9.63
C LYS A 25 -14.46 -9.86 10.02
N LEU A 26 -14.17 -9.35 11.21
CA LEU A 26 -14.47 -7.97 11.57
C LEU A 26 -13.21 -7.14 11.35
N ILE A 27 -13.23 -6.28 10.34
CA ILE A 27 -12.11 -5.41 9.96
C ILE A 27 -12.40 -4.02 10.50
N ILE A 28 -11.53 -3.52 11.37
CA ILE A 28 -11.56 -2.14 11.84
C ILE A 28 -10.64 -1.30 10.95
N THR A 29 -11.19 -0.24 10.36
CA THR A 29 -10.48 0.68 9.45
C THR A 29 -10.40 2.06 10.06
N THR A 30 -9.31 2.78 9.81
CA THR A 30 -9.14 4.16 10.29
C THR A 30 -8.96 5.10 9.12
N LYS A 31 -9.78 6.14 9.06
CA LYS A 31 -9.80 7.07 7.92
C LYS A 31 -8.62 8.03 7.91
N GLU A 32 -7.90 8.24 9.02
CA GLU A 32 -6.66 9.01 9.11
C GLU A 32 -6.17 9.12 10.57
N SER A 33 -4.86 9.35 10.76
CA SER A 33 -4.09 9.58 12.01
C SER A 33 -3.47 8.34 12.71
N ARG A 34 -2.14 8.43 12.91
CA ARG A 34 -1.28 7.44 13.62
C ARG A 34 -1.83 7.01 14.99
N GLY A 35 -2.47 7.94 15.71
CA GLY A 35 -3.07 7.65 17.02
C GLY A 35 -4.28 6.72 16.96
N LEU A 36 -5.02 6.72 15.85
CA LEU A 36 -6.19 5.86 15.67
C LEU A 36 -5.81 4.46 15.21
N THR A 37 -4.73 4.30 14.44
CA THR A 37 -4.20 2.98 14.07
C THR A 37 -3.73 2.19 15.29
N ILE A 38 -3.02 2.84 16.23
CA ILE A 38 -2.61 2.23 17.51
C ILE A 38 -3.84 1.88 18.36
N LYS A 39 -4.87 2.74 18.37
CA LYS A 39 -6.14 2.47 19.06
C LYS A 39 -6.92 1.31 18.43
N ALA A 40 -6.92 1.18 17.10
CA ALA A 40 -7.52 0.05 16.41
C ALA A 40 -6.77 -1.25 16.73
N ALA A 41 -5.44 -1.24 16.68
CA ALA A 41 -4.61 -2.38 17.10
C ALA A 41 -4.88 -2.78 18.56
N TYR A 42 -4.96 -1.78 19.45
CA TYR A 42 -5.27 -1.98 20.87
C TYR A 42 -6.66 -2.58 21.07
N LEU A 43 -7.68 -2.09 20.36
CA LEU A 43 -9.04 -2.63 20.40
C LEU A 43 -9.07 -4.10 19.97
N ILE A 44 -8.37 -4.45 18.88
CA ILE A 44 -8.25 -5.84 18.45
C ILE A 44 -7.53 -6.70 19.50
N SER A 45 -6.47 -6.17 20.12
CA SER A 45 -5.74 -6.89 21.19
C SER A 45 -6.58 -7.17 22.43
N LYS A 46 -7.64 -6.37 22.66
CA LYS A 46 -8.58 -6.53 23.77
C LYS A 46 -9.89 -7.21 23.36
N ALA A 47 -10.06 -7.51 22.07
CA ALA A 47 -11.28 -8.13 21.57
C ALA A 47 -11.45 -9.55 22.14
N PRO A 48 -12.67 -9.94 22.52
CA PRO A 48 -12.93 -11.30 22.99
C PRO A 48 -12.66 -12.31 21.87
N LYS A 49 -12.11 -13.48 22.24
CA LYS A 49 -11.98 -14.59 21.30
C LYS A 49 -13.34 -15.22 21.07
N ILE A 50 -13.91 -15.02 19.89
CA ILE A 50 -15.18 -15.61 19.48
C ILE A 50 -14.91 -16.72 18.46
N LYS A 51 -15.45 -17.92 18.71
CA LYS A 51 -15.29 -19.06 17.80
C LYS A 51 -15.92 -18.73 16.45
N GLY A 52 -15.20 -19.01 15.35
CA GLY A 52 -15.66 -18.69 14.00
C GLY A 52 -15.42 -17.23 13.57
N TRP A 53 -14.80 -16.40 14.41
CA TRP A 53 -14.51 -14.99 14.12
C TRP A 53 -13.02 -14.68 14.14
N ARG A 54 -12.62 -13.72 13.30
CA ARG A 54 -11.29 -13.11 13.26
C ARG A 54 -11.43 -11.60 13.31
N PHE A 55 -10.77 -10.98 14.27
CA PHE A 55 -10.73 -9.53 14.44
C PHE A 55 -9.42 -9.00 13.83
N ILE A 56 -9.52 -8.05 12.90
CA ILE A 56 -8.38 -7.53 12.14
C ILE A 56 -8.40 -6.00 12.22
N ALA A 57 -7.25 -5.39 12.49
CA ALA A 57 -7.04 -3.98 12.24
C ALA A 57 -6.32 -3.85 10.90
N SER A 58 -6.83 -2.99 10.01
CA SER A 58 -6.18 -2.70 8.73
C SER A 58 -4.89 -1.89 9.00
N ILE A 59 -3.79 -2.60 9.23
CA ILE A 59 -2.49 -2.04 9.65
C ILE A 59 -1.38 -2.29 8.60
N ARG A 60 -1.61 -3.10 7.55
CA ARG A 60 -0.55 -3.52 6.63
C ARG A 60 -0.88 -3.26 5.15
N PRO A 61 0.16 -3.18 4.30
CA PRO A 61 0.08 -3.40 2.86
C PRO A 61 -0.93 -4.50 2.53
N MET A 62 -1.85 -4.27 1.60
CA MET A 62 -2.87 -5.27 1.25
C MET A 62 -2.28 -6.45 0.45
N GLN A 63 -1.03 -6.35 0.01
CA GLN A 63 -0.43 -7.26 -0.97
C GLN A 63 0.62 -8.20 -0.35
N ASP A 64 0.65 -9.43 -0.86
CA ASP A 64 1.62 -10.45 -0.50
C ASP A 64 2.95 -10.17 -1.23
N LEU A 65 3.99 -9.77 -0.48
CA LEU A 65 5.31 -9.48 -1.05
C LEU A 65 5.90 -10.69 -1.81
N SER A 66 5.64 -11.93 -1.36
CA SER A 66 6.08 -13.10 -2.13
C SER A 66 5.38 -13.20 -3.48
N ALA A 67 4.07 -12.90 -3.53
CA ALA A 67 3.34 -12.90 -4.79
C ALA A 67 3.82 -11.81 -5.76
N ILE A 68 4.18 -10.63 -5.25
CA ILE A 68 4.75 -9.54 -6.07
C ILE A 68 6.12 -9.94 -6.62
N THR A 69 7.00 -10.48 -5.78
CA THR A 69 8.35 -10.94 -6.21
C THR A 69 8.29 -12.06 -7.25
N GLU A 70 7.30 -12.95 -7.14
CA GLU A 70 7.06 -14.04 -8.09
C GLU A 70 6.20 -13.62 -9.30
N ALA A 71 5.78 -12.35 -9.39
CA ALA A 71 4.90 -11.80 -10.44
C ALA A 71 3.53 -12.50 -10.59
N ILE A 72 3.06 -13.12 -9.52
CA ILE A 72 1.73 -13.77 -9.40
C ILE A 72 0.74 -12.94 -8.59
N ASP A 73 1.06 -11.68 -8.30
CA ASP A 73 0.18 -10.73 -7.65
C ASP A 73 -1.08 -10.42 -8.47
N THR A 74 -2.11 -9.96 -7.77
CA THR A 74 -3.42 -9.69 -8.36
C THR A 74 -3.35 -8.40 -9.19
N GLU A 75 -3.87 -8.46 -10.42
CA GLU A 75 -4.04 -7.28 -11.27
C GLU A 75 -5.02 -6.29 -10.65
N TYR A 76 -4.62 -5.01 -10.60
CA TYR A 76 -5.56 -3.93 -10.36
C TYR A 76 -6.34 -3.65 -11.64
N GLN A 77 -7.66 -3.61 -11.54
CA GLN A 77 -8.54 -3.26 -12.65
C GLN A 77 -8.99 -1.80 -12.52
N PHE A 78 -8.58 -0.97 -13.48
CA PHE A 78 -8.95 0.44 -13.54
C PHE A 78 -9.67 0.71 -14.85
N GLN A 79 -11.00 0.89 -14.83
CA GLN A 79 -11.84 1.20 -15.98
C GLN A 79 -11.47 0.44 -17.27
N ASN A 80 -10.49 0.95 -18.03
CA ASN A 80 -10.07 0.46 -19.34
C ASN A 80 -8.69 -0.23 -19.35
N PHE A 81 -8.03 -0.41 -18.20
CA PHE A 81 -6.72 -1.05 -18.15
C PHE A 81 -6.49 -1.87 -16.88
N LYS A 82 -5.50 -2.74 -16.98
CA LYS A 82 -5.04 -3.60 -15.90
C LYS A 82 -3.56 -3.42 -15.70
N ILE A 83 -3.12 -3.49 -14.46
CA ILE A 83 -1.73 -3.30 -14.10
C ILE A 83 -1.43 -4.07 -12.81
N LYS A 84 -0.28 -4.74 -12.76
CA LYS A 84 0.21 -5.39 -11.54
C LYS A 84 1.22 -4.51 -10.82
N ILE A 85 1.40 -4.75 -9.54
CA ILE A 85 2.48 -4.11 -8.78
C ILE A 85 3.81 -4.67 -9.25
N SER A 86 3.89 -5.98 -9.50
CA SER A 86 5.11 -6.64 -10.00
C SER A 86 5.63 -6.10 -11.34
N ASP A 87 4.78 -5.46 -12.14
CA ASP A 87 5.17 -4.83 -13.41
C ASP A 87 5.87 -3.46 -13.22
N LEU A 88 5.85 -2.92 -11.99
CA LEU A 88 6.42 -1.61 -11.68
C LEU A 88 7.90 -1.70 -11.32
N PHE A 89 8.64 -0.71 -11.78
CA PHE A 89 10.01 -0.44 -11.33
C PHE A 89 10.10 0.96 -10.75
N PHE A 90 11.08 1.20 -9.87
CA PHE A 90 11.32 2.52 -9.30
C PHE A 90 12.77 2.97 -9.38
N LEU A 91 12.94 4.28 -9.40
CA LEU A 91 14.23 4.96 -9.25
C LEU A 91 14.09 6.09 -8.22
N PRO A 92 14.87 6.07 -7.13
CA PRO A 92 15.01 7.22 -6.23
C PRO A 92 15.90 8.27 -6.91
N ASN A 93 15.33 9.45 -7.19
CA ASN A 93 16.04 10.50 -7.94
C ASN A 93 16.84 11.45 -7.03
N LEU A 94 16.19 12.04 -6.03
CA LEU A 94 16.78 13.07 -5.18
C LEU A 94 16.29 12.91 -3.75
N TYR A 95 17.22 12.83 -2.80
CA TYR A 95 16.91 12.89 -1.37
C TYR A 95 16.94 14.34 -0.87
N CYS A 96 15.85 14.78 -0.24
CA CYS A 96 15.75 16.07 0.41
C CYS A 96 16.07 15.94 1.89
N ILE A 97 17.26 16.38 2.30
CA ILE A 97 17.74 16.31 3.70
C ILE A 97 16.76 17.00 4.67
N LYS A 98 16.17 18.13 4.26
CA LYS A 98 15.24 18.90 5.13
C LYS A 98 13.96 18.14 5.44
N SER A 99 13.38 17.46 4.44
CA SER A 99 12.13 16.72 4.63
C SER A 99 12.34 15.24 4.94
N LYS A 100 13.58 14.74 4.81
CA LYS A 100 13.95 13.32 4.90
C LYS A 100 13.14 12.43 3.95
N LYS A 101 13.01 12.90 2.70
CA LYS A 101 12.18 12.26 1.67
C LYS A 101 12.86 12.21 0.31
N PHE A 102 12.45 11.24 -0.51
CA PHE A 102 12.88 11.05 -1.89
C PHE A 102 11.87 11.63 -2.89
N ASN A 103 12.38 12.27 -3.93
CA ASN A 103 11.68 12.32 -5.20
C ASN A 103 11.90 10.98 -5.91
N ILE A 104 10.85 10.33 -6.37
CA ILE A 104 10.92 9.02 -7.03
C ILE A 104 10.33 9.09 -8.43
N THR A 105 10.78 8.19 -9.29
CA THR A 105 10.15 7.89 -10.58
C THR A 105 9.68 6.44 -10.56
N ILE A 106 8.42 6.21 -10.90
CA ILE A 106 7.86 4.88 -11.15
C ILE A 106 7.80 4.65 -12.66
N TYR A 107 8.28 3.51 -13.09
CA TYR A 107 8.33 3.09 -14.48
C TYR A 107 7.37 1.92 -14.70
N LEU A 108 6.66 1.99 -15.83
CA LEU A 108 5.75 0.93 -16.31
C LEU A 108 5.77 0.87 -17.83
N GLN A 109 5.41 -0.29 -18.38
CA GLN A 109 5.17 -0.42 -19.81
C GLN A 109 3.91 0.35 -20.23
N ASP A 110 3.83 0.68 -21.52
CA ASP A 110 2.64 1.30 -22.13
C ASP A 110 2.10 2.57 -21.44
N TYR A 111 2.97 3.34 -20.78
CA TYR A 111 2.62 4.57 -20.07
C TYR A 111 1.78 5.55 -20.91
N TRP A 112 2.08 5.65 -22.20
CA TRP A 112 1.43 6.58 -23.13
C TRP A 112 -0.03 6.23 -23.43
N GLN A 113 -0.47 5.02 -23.12
CA GLN A 113 -1.83 4.54 -23.43
C GLN A 113 -2.88 5.07 -22.46
N TYR A 114 -2.48 5.67 -21.34
CA TYR A 114 -3.39 5.98 -20.24
C TYR A 114 -3.38 7.47 -19.84
N PRO A 115 -4.51 8.04 -19.36
CA PRO A 115 -4.54 9.38 -18.82
C PRO A 115 -3.59 9.53 -17.64
N LYS A 116 -2.73 10.56 -17.66
CA LYS A 116 -1.70 10.81 -16.63
C LYS A 116 -2.27 10.86 -15.21
N GLU A 117 -3.43 11.49 -15.04
CA GLU A 117 -4.08 11.59 -13.72
C GLU A 117 -4.60 10.24 -13.22
N LEU A 118 -5.13 9.40 -14.11
CA LEU A 118 -5.60 8.07 -13.76
C LEU A 118 -4.42 7.16 -13.37
N LEU A 119 -3.32 7.23 -14.12
CA LEU A 119 -2.08 6.54 -13.78
C LEU A 119 -1.51 7.02 -12.45
N ARG A 120 -1.51 8.33 -12.21
CA ARG A 120 -1.05 8.91 -10.94
C ARG A 120 -1.86 8.36 -9.77
N GLN A 121 -3.18 8.28 -9.90
CA GLN A 121 -4.04 7.71 -8.88
C GLN A 121 -3.78 6.22 -8.68
N ALA A 122 -3.73 5.44 -9.78
CA ALA A 122 -3.46 4.00 -9.74
C ALA A 122 -2.14 3.68 -9.04
N VAL A 123 -1.04 4.31 -9.47
CA VAL A 123 0.29 4.12 -8.89
C VAL A 123 0.33 4.59 -7.43
N THR A 124 -0.36 5.68 -7.08
CA THR A 124 -0.42 6.12 -5.67
C THR A 124 -1.12 5.07 -4.80
N MET A 125 -2.26 4.54 -5.24
CA MET A 125 -2.95 3.45 -4.54
C MET A 125 -2.07 2.21 -4.40
N MET A 126 -1.38 1.81 -5.47
CA MET A 126 -0.44 0.68 -5.42
C MET A 126 0.72 0.89 -4.43
N LEU A 127 1.28 2.11 -4.37
CA LEU A 127 2.33 2.43 -3.40
C LEU A 127 1.80 2.43 -1.97
N GLU A 128 0.59 2.94 -1.74
CA GLU A 128 -0.10 2.86 -0.44
C GLU A 128 -0.41 1.42 -0.04
N ASP A 129 -0.79 0.57 -1.00
CA ASP A 129 -1.05 -0.85 -0.78
C ASP A 129 0.22 -1.69 -0.63
N LEU A 130 1.36 -1.24 -1.14
CA LEU A 130 2.66 -1.90 -1.03
C LEU A 130 3.42 -1.50 0.24
N LEU A 131 3.49 -0.19 0.52
CA LEU A 131 4.33 0.36 1.60
C LEU A 131 3.51 0.74 2.83
N GLY A 132 2.19 0.85 2.68
CA GLY A 132 1.32 1.52 3.63
C GLY A 132 1.37 3.04 3.47
N VAL A 133 0.19 3.68 3.57
CA VAL A 133 -0.02 5.14 3.52
C VAL A 133 1.05 5.92 4.30
N ARG A 134 1.39 5.49 5.52
CA ARG A 134 2.38 6.19 6.35
C ARG A 134 3.75 6.25 5.69
N LEU A 135 4.28 5.10 5.26
CA LEU A 135 5.63 5.02 4.72
C LEU A 135 5.69 5.82 3.41
N THR A 136 4.70 5.63 2.53
CA THR A 136 4.53 6.37 1.27
C THR A 136 4.65 7.88 1.48
N TYR A 137 3.80 8.49 2.31
CA TYR A 137 3.84 9.95 2.51
C TYR A 137 5.02 10.43 3.37
N SER A 138 5.60 9.55 4.21
CA SER A 138 6.77 9.91 5.03
C SER A 138 8.09 9.86 4.27
N LYS A 139 8.19 9.05 3.21
CA LYS A 139 9.41 8.83 2.43
C LYS A 139 9.36 9.45 1.05
N ILE A 140 8.18 9.70 0.48
CA ILE A 140 8.05 10.22 -0.87
C ILE A 140 7.65 11.70 -0.82
N ASN A 141 8.47 12.54 -1.45
CA ASN A 141 8.23 13.97 -1.62
C ASN A 141 7.54 14.29 -2.94
N LYS A 142 8.01 13.66 -4.03
CA LYS A 142 7.45 13.84 -5.37
C LYS A 142 7.42 12.50 -6.09
N LEU A 143 6.25 12.15 -6.62
CA LEU A 143 6.04 11.01 -7.49
C LEU A 143 6.01 11.47 -8.96
N THR A 144 6.91 10.91 -9.77
CA THR A 144 6.91 11.00 -11.24
C THR A 144 6.60 9.62 -11.81
N ILE A 145 5.88 9.57 -12.93
CA ILE A 145 5.57 8.33 -13.63
C ILE A 145 6.11 8.45 -15.05
N SER A 146 6.73 7.40 -15.59
CA SER A 146 7.38 7.44 -16.90
C SER A 146 7.33 6.08 -17.60
N GLN A 147 7.51 6.11 -18.92
CA GLN A 147 7.65 4.91 -19.74
C GLN A 147 8.88 4.12 -19.32
N LEU A 148 8.73 2.81 -19.13
CA LEU A 148 9.86 1.90 -18.90
C LEU A 148 10.88 2.02 -20.05
N PRO A 149 12.14 2.40 -19.77
CA PRO A 149 13.18 2.48 -20.78
C PRO A 149 13.62 1.10 -21.24
N ASN A 150 14.20 1.02 -22.43
CA ASN A 150 14.77 -0.23 -22.97
C ASN A 150 15.99 -0.73 -22.16
N ILE A 151 16.65 0.16 -21.42
CA ILE A 151 17.78 -0.16 -20.55
C ILE A 151 17.32 -0.02 -19.10
N THR A 152 17.28 -1.14 -18.38
CA THR A 152 16.71 -1.24 -17.03
C THR A 152 17.75 -1.47 -15.93
N GLU A 153 19.05 -1.47 -16.24
CA GLU A 153 20.15 -1.83 -15.31
C GLU A 153 20.19 -1.01 -14.01
N HIS A 154 19.60 0.19 -13.99
CA HIS A 154 19.55 1.06 -12.81
C HIS A 154 18.18 1.14 -12.16
N LEU A 155 17.19 0.41 -12.68
CA LEU A 155 15.84 0.39 -12.14
C LEU A 155 15.73 -0.72 -11.11
N MET A 156 15.12 -0.41 -9.96
CA MET A 156 14.85 -1.40 -8.94
C MET A 156 13.43 -1.95 -9.10
N PRO A 157 13.22 -3.26 -8.93
CA PRO A 157 11.88 -3.82 -8.78
C PRO A 157 11.12 -3.12 -7.66
N ILE A 158 9.82 -2.86 -7.84
CA ILE A 158 9.05 -2.16 -6.80
C ILE A 158 9.01 -2.93 -5.47
N ALA A 159 9.11 -4.27 -5.51
CA ALA A 159 9.14 -5.13 -4.32
C ALA A 159 10.28 -4.77 -3.35
N ASP A 160 11.39 -4.23 -3.85
CA ASP A 160 12.56 -3.87 -3.04
C ASP A 160 12.44 -2.49 -2.37
N MET A 161 11.34 -1.77 -2.62
CA MET A 161 11.19 -0.37 -2.21
C MET A 161 11.11 -0.17 -0.69
N GLU A 162 10.47 -1.08 0.04
CA GLU A 162 10.44 -1.04 1.51
C GLU A 162 11.86 -1.22 2.08
N THR A 163 12.55 -2.28 1.64
CA THR A 163 13.94 -2.58 2.01
C THR A 163 14.89 -1.43 1.68
N PHE A 164 14.71 -0.77 0.53
CA PHE A 164 15.48 0.41 0.15
C PHE A 164 15.32 1.55 1.18
N PHE A 165 14.09 1.87 1.60
CA PHE A 165 13.87 2.93 2.59
C PHE A 165 14.40 2.55 3.97
N ASP A 166 14.26 1.29 4.38
CA ASP A 166 14.77 0.81 5.66
C ASP A 166 16.30 0.88 5.73
N ASN A 167 17.00 0.46 4.67
CA ASN A 167 18.46 0.51 4.62
C ASN A 167 19.02 1.94 4.59
N PHE A 168 18.28 2.88 3.99
CA PHE A 168 18.71 4.28 3.97
C PHE A 168 18.61 4.94 5.36
N ASP A 169 17.62 4.54 6.17
CA ASP A 169 17.44 5.06 7.53
C ASP A 169 18.50 4.59 8.52
N VAL A 170 19.26 3.53 8.20
CA VAL A 170 20.33 2.98 9.05
C VAL A 170 21.67 3.71 8.84
N ILE A 171 21.81 4.48 7.76
CA ILE A 171 23.06 5.16 7.37
C ILE A 171 23.09 6.64 7.85
N GLU A 172 21.99 7.17 8.39
CA GLU A 172 21.92 8.47 9.11
C GLU A 172 22.10 8.31 10.63
#